data_AF-A0A950ZKM6-F1
#
_entry.id   AF-A0A950ZKM6-F1
#
_cell.length_a   1.000
_cell.length_b   1.000
_cell.length_c   1.000
_cell.angle_alpha   90.00
_cell.angle_beta   90.00
_cell.angle_gamma   90.00
#
_symmetry.space_group_name_H-M   'P 1'
#
loop_
_entity.id
_entity.type
_entity.pdbx_description
1 polymer ?
#
loop_
_entity_poly.entity_id
_entity_poly.type
_entity_poly.pdbx_seq_one_letter_code
_entity_poly.pdbx_strand_id
1 'polypeptide(L)'
;MPAPPVAADAPEAAHDGSPRAASRARRPVWALPVVIIAVLAVAAALVVGLLGLFANPVRSVAPDGTATLAGAFEPYQCTTVSCNGYVQAGARSVFVQFPAGCPEPARGAQVTVVARPAPDLGSGSYRATRCA
;
A
#
# COMPACT_ATOMS: atom_id res chain seq x y z
N MET A 1 56.22 65.37 7.37
CA MET A 1 56.79 64.06 7.00
C MET A 1 58.05 63.83 7.82
N PRO A 2 58.04 62.85 8.71
CA PRO A 2 59.19 61.94 8.81
C PRO A 2 58.76 60.46 8.82
N ALA A 3 59.59 59.60 8.25
CA ALA A 3 59.58 58.14 8.38
C ALA A 3 61.05 57.66 8.47
N PRO A 4 61.35 56.42 8.90
CA PRO A 4 60.86 55.61 10.03
C PRO A 4 62.07 55.19 10.92
N PRO A 5 61.92 54.20 11.84
CA PRO A 5 62.96 53.17 11.85
C PRO A 5 62.41 51.74 11.72
N VAL A 6 63.12 50.95 10.92
CA VAL A 6 62.98 49.50 10.74
C VAL A 6 63.82 48.81 11.82
N ALA A 7 63.28 47.78 12.46
CA ALA A 7 64.04 46.65 12.95
C ALA A 7 63.17 45.39 12.83
N ALA A 8 63.66 44.47 12.00
CA ALA A 8 63.13 43.14 11.80
C ALA A 8 63.46 42.24 13.00
N ASP A 9 62.59 41.30 13.34
CA ASP A 9 62.96 39.91 13.58
C ASP A 9 61.70 39.05 13.67
N ALA A 10 61.60 38.07 12.77
CA ALA A 10 60.74 36.91 12.94
C ALA A 10 61.56 35.83 13.66
N PRO A 11 60.89 34.99 14.45
CA PRO A 11 61.00 33.58 14.09
C PRO A 11 59.66 32.86 14.11
N GLU A 12 59.54 32.01 13.09
CA GLU A 12 58.64 30.89 12.96
C GLU A 12 58.73 29.96 14.17
N ALA A 13 57.61 29.72 14.85
CA ALA A 13 57.43 28.55 15.70
C ALA A 13 55.99 28.05 15.54
N ALA A 14 55.90 26.87 14.95
CA ALA A 14 54.68 26.10 14.81
C ALA A 14 53.94 25.96 16.15
N HIS A 15 52.62 26.14 16.11
CA HIS A 15 51.73 25.41 17.00
C HIS A 15 50.59 24.83 16.19
N ASP A 16 50.81 23.56 15.88
CA ASP A 16 49.80 22.56 15.59
C ASP A 16 48.60 22.73 16.53
N GLY A 17 47.45 23.01 15.94
CA GLY A 17 46.24 23.37 16.64
C GLY A 17 45.02 22.87 15.90
N SER A 18 45.12 21.69 15.29
CA SER A 18 43.94 20.91 14.97
C SER A 18 43.52 20.12 16.20
N PRO A 19 42.51 20.55 16.96
CA PRO A 19 41.46 19.64 17.29
C PRO A 19 40.54 19.64 16.06
N ARG A 20 40.71 18.64 15.18
CA ARG A 20 39.52 17.91 14.73
C ARG A 20 38.87 17.44 16.02
N ALA A 21 38.05 18.30 16.60
CA ALA A 21 37.01 17.89 17.51
C ALA A 21 36.15 16.99 16.65
N ALA A 22 36.50 15.70 16.65
CA ALA A 22 35.54 14.64 16.49
C ALA A 22 34.49 14.98 17.54
N SER A 23 33.49 15.75 17.13
CA SER A 23 32.23 15.87 17.81
C SER A 23 31.77 14.43 17.89
N ARG A 24 32.10 13.80 19.01
CA ARG A 24 31.52 12.54 19.45
C ARG A 24 30.05 12.88 19.51
N ALA A 25 29.36 12.65 18.41
CA ALA A 25 27.93 12.84 18.30
C ALA A 25 27.37 11.93 19.39
N ARG A 26 27.02 12.54 20.54
CA ARG A 26 26.28 11.86 21.58
C ARG A 26 25.01 11.44 20.87
N ARG A 27 24.93 10.17 20.47
CA ARG A 27 23.73 9.63 19.84
C ARG A 27 22.61 9.93 20.83
N PRO A 28 21.68 10.84 20.50
CA PRO A 28 20.67 11.22 21.46
C PRO A 28 19.91 9.95 21.79
N VAL A 29 19.74 9.66 23.08
CA VAL A 29 19.15 8.39 23.56
C VAL A 29 17.73 8.19 23.00
N TRP A 30 17.09 9.30 22.59
CA TRP A 30 15.81 9.38 21.89
C TRP A 30 15.84 8.99 20.41
N ALA A 31 17.00 8.92 19.78
CA ALA A 31 17.11 8.50 18.38
C ALA A 31 16.67 7.04 18.21
N LEU A 32 17.00 6.16 19.16
CA LEU A 32 16.64 4.75 19.08
C LEU A 32 15.11 4.53 19.07
N PRO A 33 14.30 5.05 20.02
CA PRO A 33 12.85 4.87 19.98
C PRO A 33 12.22 5.52 18.75
N VAL A 34 12.70 6.69 18.31
CA VAL A 34 12.18 7.35 17.10
C VAL A 34 12.44 6.51 15.85
N VAL A 35 13.64 5.94 15.72
CA VAL A 35 13.97 5.04 14.62
C VAL A 35 13.09 3.79 14.65
N ILE A 36 12.86 3.21 15.84
CA ILE A 36 11.96 2.05 15.98
C ILE A 36 10.53 2.41 15.50
N ILE A 37 9.99 3.55 15.94
CA ILE A 37 8.66 4.00 15.50
C ILE A 37 8.62 4.23 13.98
N ALA A 38 9.64 4.87 13.42
CA ALA A 38 9.72 5.11 11.98
C ALA A 38 9.78 3.79 11.19
N VAL A 39 10.58 2.82 11.63
CA VAL A 39 10.66 1.49 11.01
C VAL A 39 9.31 0.77 11.10
N LEU A 40 8.64 0.82 12.25
CA LEU A 40 7.31 0.22 12.41
C LEU A 40 6.27 0.87 11.49
N ALA A 41 6.30 2.20 11.35
CA ALA A 41 5.40 2.92 10.46
C ALA A 41 5.63 2.54 8.99
N VAL A 42 6.89 2.46 8.54
CA VAL A 42 7.24 2.04 7.18
C VAL A 42 6.84 0.58 6.94
N ALA A 43 7.11 -0.31 7.90
CA ALA A 43 6.72 -1.71 7.81
C ALA A 43 5.19 -1.87 7.71
N ALA A 44 4.43 -1.15 8.55
CA ALA A 44 2.98 -1.16 8.49
C ALA A 44 2.46 -0.66 7.13
N ALA A 45 3.00 0.44 6.61
CA ALA A 45 2.64 0.96 5.30
C ALA A 45 2.94 -0.03 4.17
N LEU A 46 4.10 -0.70 4.22
CA LEU A 46 4.48 -1.73 3.26
C LEU A 46 3.51 -2.93 3.31
N VAL A 47 3.18 -3.41 4.51
CA VAL A 47 2.24 -4.53 4.69
C VAL A 47 0.86 -4.17 4.13
N VAL A 48 0.35 -2.98 4.44
CA VAL A 48 -0.94 -2.51 3.89
C VAL A 48 -0.88 -2.39 2.36
N GLY A 49 0.21 -1.85 1.81
CA GLY A 49 0.42 -1.75 0.37
C GLY A 49 0.45 -3.13 -0.32
N LEU A 50 1.16 -4.10 0.25
CA LEU A 50 1.23 -5.46 -0.27
C LEU A 50 -0.13 -6.16 -0.15
N LEU A 51 -0.82 -6.06 0.98
CA LEU A 51 -2.15 -6.63 1.15
C LEU A 51 -3.16 -6.04 0.16
N GLY A 52 -3.07 -4.74 -0.15
CA GLY A 52 -3.88 -4.09 -1.17
C GLY A 52 -3.53 -4.56 -2.59
N LEU A 53 -2.25 -4.74 -2.91
CA LEU A 53 -1.80 -5.18 -4.22
C LEU A 53 -2.11 -6.65 -4.50
N PHE A 54 -1.99 -7.50 -3.48
CA PHE A 54 -2.25 -8.94 -3.55
C PHE A 54 -3.67 -9.33 -3.14
N ALA A 55 -4.51 -8.37 -2.79
CA ALA A 55 -5.93 -8.64 -2.56
C ALA A 55 -6.51 -9.29 -3.83
N ASN A 56 -7.01 -10.51 -3.68
CA ASN A 56 -7.66 -11.25 -4.74
C ASN A 56 -9.14 -11.37 -4.37
N PRO A 57 -10.07 -10.91 -5.23
CA PRO A 57 -11.49 -11.09 -4.98
C PRO A 57 -11.86 -12.58 -4.91
N VAL A 58 -11.12 -13.47 -5.59
CA VAL A 58 -11.31 -14.92 -5.50
C VAL A 58 -10.66 -15.43 -4.20
N ARG A 59 -11.47 -15.76 -3.20
CA ARG A 59 -11.02 -16.25 -1.88
C ARG A 59 -10.72 -17.73 -1.87
N SER A 60 -11.54 -18.52 -2.56
CA SER A 60 -11.36 -19.96 -2.67
C SER A 60 -12.06 -20.49 -3.91
N VAL A 61 -11.65 -21.68 -4.36
CA VAL A 61 -12.33 -22.44 -5.40
C VAL A 61 -12.58 -23.84 -4.84
N ALA A 62 -13.84 -24.25 -4.79
CA ALA A 62 -14.24 -25.57 -4.36
C ALA A 62 -13.94 -26.63 -5.43
N PRO A 63 -13.89 -27.92 -5.07
CA PRO A 63 -13.56 -29.01 -5.99
C PRO A 63 -14.55 -29.14 -7.17
N ASP A 64 -15.76 -28.62 -7.01
CA ASP A 64 -16.80 -28.60 -8.05
C ASP A 64 -16.66 -27.42 -9.03
N GLY A 65 -15.60 -26.61 -8.88
CA GLY A 65 -15.31 -25.45 -9.71
C GLY A 65 -16.06 -24.17 -9.31
N THR A 66 -16.79 -24.16 -8.18
CA THR A 66 -17.40 -22.93 -7.66
C THR A 66 -16.37 -22.08 -6.93
N ALA A 67 -16.33 -20.78 -7.26
CA ALA A 67 -15.47 -19.81 -6.60
C ALA A 67 -16.24 -19.02 -5.54
N THR A 68 -15.61 -18.79 -4.40
CA THR A 68 -16.09 -17.81 -3.41
C THR A 68 -15.38 -16.49 -3.68
N LEU A 69 -16.16 -15.47 -4.04
CA LEU A 69 -15.71 -14.12 -4.33
C LEU A 69 -16.02 -13.22 -3.14
N ALA A 70 -15.11 -12.34 -2.73
CA ALA A 70 -15.38 -11.36 -1.68
C ALA A 70 -14.69 -10.03 -1.96
N GLY A 71 -15.44 -8.94 -1.85
CA GLY A 71 -14.96 -7.59 -2.12
C GLY A 71 -16.09 -6.57 -2.20
N ALA A 72 -15.74 -5.33 -2.55
CA ALA A 72 -16.72 -4.27 -2.79
C ALA A 72 -17.39 -4.49 -4.15
N PHE A 73 -18.72 -4.48 -4.21
CA PHE A 73 -19.44 -4.60 -5.47
C PHE A 73 -19.66 -3.23 -6.11
N GLU A 74 -18.75 -2.81 -7.00
CA GLU A 74 -18.82 -1.54 -7.72
C GLU A 74 -17.83 -1.56 -8.91
N PRO A 75 -18.11 -0.89 -10.05
CA PRO A 75 -19.42 -0.40 -10.46
C PRO A 75 -20.36 -1.56 -10.81
N TYR A 76 -21.66 -1.35 -10.63
CA TYR A 76 -22.68 -2.30 -11.01
C TYR A 76 -23.82 -1.61 -11.76
N GLN A 77 -24.56 -2.41 -12.52
CA GLN A 77 -25.77 -2.03 -13.22
C GLN A 77 -26.81 -3.11 -12.97
N CYS A 78 -27.86 -2.73 -12.24
CA CYS A 78 -29.02 -3.59 -12.06
C CYS A 78 -30.11 -3.23 -13.08
N THR A 79 -30.64 -4.27 -13.71
CA THR A 79 -31.83 -4.23 -14.55
C THR A 79 -32.92 -5.05 -13.87
N THR A 80 -34.15 -5.03 -14.40
CA THR A 80 -35.25 -5.86 -13.90
C THR A 80 -34.98 -7.37 -13.99
N VAL A 81 -34.02 -7.80 -14.81
CA VAL A 81 -33.76 -9.21 -15.12
C VAL A 81 -32.38 -9.68 -14.62
N SER A 82 -31.44 -8.78 -14.37
CA SER A 82 -30.10 -9.15 -13.89
C SER A 82 -29.42 -7.98 -13.20
N CYS A 83 -28.57 -8.27 -12.22
CA CYS A 83 -27.63 -7.29 -11.72
C CYS A 83 -26.19 -7.71 -12.02
N ASN A 84 -25.48 -6.87 -12.76
CA ASN A 84 -24.15 -7.16 -13.28
C ASN A 84 -23.18 -6.11 -12.77
N GLY A 85 -21.99 -6.51 -12.34
CA GLY A 85 -21.02 -5.55 -11.85
C GLY A 85 -19.67 -6.19 -11.57
N TYR A 86 -18.82 -5.44 -10.88
CA TYR A 86 -17.48 -5.88 -10.53
C TYR A 86 -17.34 -6.08 -9.03
N VAL A 87 -16.81 -7.23 -8.63
CA VAL A 87 -16.33 -7.43 -7.25
C VAL A 87 -14.88 -7.03 -7.20
N GLN A 88 -14.59 -5.95 -6.48
CA GLN A 88 -13.27 -5.35 -6.33
C GLN A 88 -12.66 -5.73 -4.98
N ALA A 89 -11.42 -6.23 -5.00
CA ALA A 89 -10.61 -6.39 -3.81
C ALA A 89 -9.21 -5.85 -4.10
N GLY A 90 -8.87 -4.73 -3.46
CA GLY A 90 -7.62 -4.01 -3.69
C GLY A 90 -7.44 -3.62 -5.16
N ALA A 91 -6.34 -4.03 -5.78
CA ALA A 91 -6.02 -3.70 -7.17
C ALA A 91 -6.69 -4.62 -8.23
N ARG A 92 -7.47 -5.62 -7.79
CA ARG A 92 -8.07 -6.62 -8.68
C ARG A 92 -9.59 -6.53 -8.68
N SER A 93 -10.17 -6.76 -9.86
CA SER A 93 -11.62 -6.85 -10.04
C SER A 93 -11.98 -8.08 -10.86
N VAL A 94 -13.16 -8.64 -10.59
CA VAL A 94 -13.76 -9.72 -11.38
C VAL A 94 -15.19 -9.33 -11.73
N PHE A 95 -15.62 -9.68 -12.94
CA PHE A 95 -17.00 -9.43 -13.36
C PHE A 95 -17.92 -10.50 -12.79
N VAL A 96 -19.04 -10.09 -12.23
CA VAL A 96 -20.04 -10.98 -11.63
C VAL A 96 -21.42 -10.62 -12.16
N GLN A 97 -22.11 -11.62 -12.69
CA GLN A 97 -23.52 -11.54 -13.07
C GLN A 97 -24.37 -12.28 -12.03
N PHE A 98 -25.26 -11.55 -11.36
CA PHE A 98 -26.24 -12.12 -10.44
C PHE A 98 -27.47 -12.66 -11.18
N PRO A 99 -28.12 -13.71 -10.63
CA PRO A 99 -29.39 -14.19 -11.15
C PRO A 99 -30.50 -13.15 -10.99
N ALA A 100 -31.56 -13.32 -11.78
CA ALA A 100 -32.73 -12.45 -11.74
C ALA A 100 -33.37 -12.43 -10.35
N GLY A 101 -33.84 -11.26 -9.91
CA GLY A 101 -34.56 -11.09 -8.65
C GLY A 101 -33.68 -10.97 -7.41
N CYS A 102 -32.35 -10.93 -7.53
CA CYS A 102 -31.50 -10.58 -6.39
C CYS A 102 -31.67 -9.11 -5.99
N PRO A 103 -31.71 -8.81 -4.68
CA PRO A 103 -31.71 -7.43 -4.22
C PRO A 103 -30.41 -6.75 -4.62
N GLU A 104 -30.51 -5.49 -5.02
CA GLU A 104 -29.35 -4.65 -5.30
C GLU A 104 -28.54 -4.45 -4.00
N PRO A 105 -27.24 -4.82 -3.98
CA PRO A 105 -26.39 -4.52 -2.84
C PRO A 105 -26.27 -3.01 -2.65
N ALA A 106 -26.22 -2.55 -1.40
CA ALA A 106 -25.96 -1.14 -1.13
C ALA A 106 -24.62 -0.71 -1.75
N ARG A 107 -24.56 0.54 -2.22
CA ARG A 107 -23.37 1.08 -2.88
C ARG A 107 -22.11 0.94 -2.02
N GLY A 108 -21.05 0.36 -2.58
CA GLY A 108 -19.81 0.12 -1.85
C GLY A 108 -19.88 -0.95 -0.74
N ALA A 109 -20.98 -1.71 -0.66
CA ALA A 109 -21.09 -2.82 0.28
C ALA A 109 -20.07 -3.92 -0.03
N GLN A 110 -19.53 -4.52 1.02
CA GLN A 110 -18.72 -5.74 0.93
C GLN A 110 -19.65 -6.93 0.75
N VAL A 111 -19.54 -7.60 -0.39
CA VAL A 111 -20.33 -8.79 -0.73
C VAL A 111 -19.47 -10.03 -0.65
N THR A 112 -20.08 -11.17 -0.30
CA THR A 112 -19.47 -12.50 -0.45
C THR A 112 -20.37 -13.34 -1.34
N VAL A 113 -19.86 -13.70 -2.52
CA VAL A 113 -20.66 -14.30 -3.59
C VAL A 113 -20.10 -15.67 -3.96
N VAL A 114 -20.95 -16.67 -4.01
CA VAL A 114 -20.59 -17.98 -4.59
C VAL A 114 -20.94 -17.98 -6.07
N ALA A 115 -19.95 -18.12 -6.93
CA ALA A 115 -20.10 -17.96 -8.37
C ALA A 115 -19.34 -19.03 -9.16
N ARG A 116 -19.81 -19.37 -10.35
CA ARG A 116 -19.09 -20.25 -11.28
C ARG A 116 -18.39 -19.45 -12.37
N PRO A 117 -17.22 -19.88 -12.86
CA PRO A 117 -16.59 -19.30 -14.03
C PRO A 117 -17.55 -19.28 -15.22
N ALA A 118 -17.64 -18.13 -15.88
CA ALA A 118 -18.51 -17.91 -17.02
C ALA A 118 -17.65 -17.43 -18.20
N PRO A 119 -16.92 -18.33 -18.87
CA PRO A 119 -15.98 -17.96 -19.94
C PRO A 119 -16.69 -17.37 -21.16
N ASP A 120 -18.00 -17.63 -21.31
CA ASP A 120 -18.88 -17.02 -22.29
C ASP A 120 -19.03 -15.49 -22.10
N LEU A 121 -18.82 -14.99 -20.88
CA LEU A 121 -18.86 -13.57 -20.54
C LEU A 121 -17.47 -12.90 -20.57
N GLY A 122 -16.43 -13.63 -20.98
CA GLY A 122 -15.05 -13.14 -21.03
C GLY A 122 -14.14 -13.70 -19.92
N SER A 123 -12.88 -13.27 -19.93
CA SER A 123 -11.87 -13.69 -18.94
C SER A 123 -12.09 -13.00 -17.60
N GLY A 124 -12.03 -13.77 -16.51
CA GLY A 124 -12.27 -13.23 -15.17
C GLY A 124 -13.75 -12.92 -14.88
N SER A 125 -14.67 -13.50 -15.66
CA SER A 125 -16.11 -13.38 -15.49
C SER A 125 -16.70 -14.58 -14.76
N TYR A 126 -17.67 -14.32 -13.88
CA TYR A 126 -18.35 -15.32 -13.07
C TYR A 126 -19.87 -15.10 -13.07
N ARG A 127 -20.63 -16.19 -13.00
CA ARG A 127 -22.08 -16.18 -12.76
C ARG A 127 -22.35 -16.57 -11.33
N ALA A 128 -22.98 -15.68 -10.55
CA ALA A 128 -23.37 -15.98 -9.19
C ALA A 128 -24.42 -17.10 -9.19
N THR A 129 -24.26 -18.05 -8.27
CA THR A 129 -25.19 -19.17 -8.11
C THR A 129 -26.35 -18.82 -7.16
N ARG A 130 -26.17 -17.77 -6.35
CA ARG A 130 -27.12 -17.23 -5.35
C ARG A 130 -26.93 -15.72 -5.22
N CYS A 131 -27.85 -15.06 -4.54
CA CYS A 131 -27.69 -13.66 -4.15
C CYS A 131 -26.59 -13.49 -3.09
N ALA A 132 -26.07 -12.26 -2.97
CA ALA A 132 -25.02 -11.86 -2.03
C ALA A 132 -25.53 -11.69 -0.60
#